data_AF-A0A1M4YPX7-F1
#
_entry.id   AF-A0A1M4YPX7-F1
#
_cell.length_a   1.000
_cell.length_b   1.000
_cell.length_c   1.000
_cell.angle_alpha   90.00
_cell.angle_beta   90.00
_cell.angle_gamma   90.00
#
_symmetry.space_group_name_H-M   'P 1'
#
loop_
_entity.id
_entity.type
_entity.pdbx_description
1 polymer ?
#
loop_
_entity_poly.entity_id
_entity_poly.type
_entity_poly.pdbx_seq_one_letter_code
_entity_poly.pdbx_strand_id
1 'polypeptide(L)'
;MLNTSTSVIGRYERDEMTPPIDVTKKIAKLLDTTVGYLLGETEQENVFKNSEMLKRFNEIESMNEEDRNHILYTLDALIKNVKLKAL
;
A
#
# COMPACT_ATOMS: atom_id res chain seq x y z
N MET A 1 -19.54 -1.01 0.24
CA MET A 1 -19.94 0.39 0.01
C MET A 1 -19.76 1.19 1.29
N LEU A 2 -19.51 2.51 1.19
CA LEU A 2 -19.18 3.39 2.33
C LEU A 2 -20.38 3.79 3.21
N ASN A 3 -21.62 3.47 2.79
CA ASN A 3 -22.87 3.79 3.48
C ASN A 3 -22.96 5.26 3.96
N THR A 4 -22.60 6.18 3.07
CA THR A 4 -22.63 7.64 3.30
C THR A 4 -23.17 8.34 2.05
N SER A 5 -23.52 9.63 2.15
CA SER A 5 -24.03 10.38 1.00
C SER A 5 -22.90 10.77 0.05
N THR A 6 -23.22 10.94 -1.23
CA THR A 6 -22.29 11.45 -2.26
C THR A 6 -21.76 12.84 -1.89
N SER A 7 -22.60 13.67 -1.26
CA SER A 7 -22.19 14.99 -0.75
C SER A 7 -21.09 14.89 0.30
N VAL A 8 -21.16 13.92 1.22
CA VAL A 8 -20.13 13.73 2.26
C VAL A 8 -18.81 13.26 1.65
N ILE A 9 -18.86 12.35 0.66
CA ILE A 9 -17.66 11.93 -0.08
C ILE A 9 -16.99 13.13 -0.77
N GLY A 10 -17.76 13.96 -1.47
CA GLY A 10 -17.22 15.14 -2.13
C GLY A 10 -16.60 16.15 -1.16
N ARG A 11 -17.09 16.23 0.09
CA ARG A 11 -16.45 17.06 1.12
C ARG A 11 -15.11 16.49 1.59
N TYR A 12 -14.95 15.17 1.61
CA TYR A 12 -13.66 14.53 1.87
C TYR A 12 -12.65 14.82 0.75
N GLU A 13 -13.08 14.77 -0.51
CA GLU A 13 -12.21 14.99 -1.67
C GLU A 13 -11.76 16.44 -1.85
N ARG A 14 -12.52 17.41 -1.32
CA ARG A 14 -12.23 18.85 -1.39
C ARG A 14 -11.59 19.41 -0.11
N ASP A 15 -11.15 18.54 0.80
CA ASP A 15 -10.59 18.91 2.11
C ASP A 15 -11.54 19.76 2.99
N GLU A 16 -12.84 19.76 2.69
CA GLU A 16 -13.87 20.48 3.46
C GLU A 16 -14.28 19.72 4.73
N MET A 17 -13.90 18.43 4.82
CA MET A 17 -14.18 17.56 5.95
C MET A 17 -13.13 16.43 6.01
N THR A 18 -12.62 16.14 7.20
CA THR A 18 -11.72 14.99 7.40
C THR A 18 -12.54 13.72 7.66
N PRO A 19 -12.31 12.62 6.93
CA PRO A 19 -12.99 11.36 7.19
C PRO A 19 -12.56 10.78 8.55
N PRO A 20 -13.50 10.24 9.36
CA PRO A 20 -13.15 9.46 10.54
C PRO A 20 -12.32 8.22 10.17
N ILE A 21 -11.48 7.74 11.09
CA ILE A 21 -10.54 6.64 10.81
C ILE A 21 -11.19 5.38 10.24
N ASP A 22 -12.38 5.03 10.70
CA ASP A 22 -13.13 3.86 10.21
C ASP A 22 -13.65 4.05 8.78
N VAL A 23 -13.96 5.30 8.40
CA VAL A 23 -14.34 5.65 7.03
C VAL A 23 -13.10 5.59 6.14
N THR A 24 -11.97 6.15 6.57
CA THR A 24 -10.69 6.10 5.85
C THR A 24 -10.25 4.66 5.57
N LYS A 25 -10.35 3.76 6.56
CA LYS A 25 -10.08 2.31 6.38
C LYS A 25 -10.98 1.68 5.30
N LYS A 26 -12.27 2.03 5.28
CA LYS A 26 -13.20 1.53 4.27
C LYS A 26 -12.92 2.09 2.88
N ILE A 27 -12.50 3.35 2.78
CA ILE A 27 -12.09 3.99 1.52
C ILE A 27 -10.85 3.28 0.98
N ALA A 28 -9.82 3.11 1.81
CA ALA A 28 -8.58 2.40 1.44
C ALA A 28 -8.88 1.00 0.89
N LYS A 29 -9.72 0.24 1.60
CA LYS A 29 -10.15 -1.10 1.17
C LYS A 29 -10.93 -1.09 -0.15
N LEU A 30 -11.79 -0.08 -0.37
CA LEU A 30 -12.60 0.01 -1.59
C LEU A 30 -11.75 0.38 -2.82
N LEU A 31 -10.70 1.18 -2.60
CA LEU A 31 -9.76 1.62 -3.63
C LEU A 31 -8.55 0.69 -3.77
N ASP A 32 -8.55 -0.46 -3.08
CA ASP A 32 -7.44 -1.43 -3.01
C ASP A 32 -6.06 -0.79 -2.75
N THR A 33 -6.05 0.17 -1.83
CA THR A 33 -4.86 0.91 -1.39
C THR A 33 -4.75 0.89 0.14
N THR A 34 -3.78 1.61 0.70
CA THR A 34 -3.61 1.75 2.15
C THR A 34 -4.03 3.09 2.70
N VAL A 35 -4.30 3.10 4.02
CA VAL A 35 -4.58 4.34 4.76
C VAL A 35 -3.38 5.29 4.69
N GLY A 36 -2.14 4.77 4.79
CA GLY A 36 -0.93 5.59 4.68
C GLY A 36 -0.82 6.30 3.33
N TYR A 37 -1.18 5.63 2.24
CA TYR A 37 -1.26 6.25 0.91
C TYR A 37 -2.28 7.39 0.87
N LEU A 38 -3.46 7.23 1.48
CA LEU A 38 -4.49 8.28 1.53
C LEU A 38 -4.08 9.50 2.37
N LEU A 39 -3.16 9.34 3.33
CA LEU A 39 -2.67 10.43 4.19
C LEU A 39 -1.50 11.20 3.58
N GLY A 40 -0.96 10.75 2.44
CA GLY A 40 0.17 11.41 1.79
C GLY A 40 1.48 11.36 2.59
N GLU A 41 1.60 10.45 3.58
CA GLU A 41 2.75 10.39 4.49
C GLU A 41 4.05 9.87 3.82
N THR A 42 4.01 9.47 2.55
CA THR A 42 5.16 8.81 1.91
C THR A 42 5.45 9.38 0.52
N GLU A 43 6.66 9.89 0.31
CA GLU A 43 7.24 10.13 -1.03
C GLU A 43 7.35 8.84 -1.87
N GLN A 44 7.15 7.68 -1.24
CA GLN A 44 7.03 6.35 -1.85
C GLN A 44 5.58 6.01 -2.23
N GLU A 45 4.89 6.95 -2.89
CA GLU A 45 3.47 6.83 -3.28
C GLU A 45 3.13 5.47 -3.94
N ASN A 46 4.07 4.86 -4.66
CA ASN A 46 3.82 3.63 -5.41
C ASN A 46 3.78 2.34 -4.58
N VAL A 47 4.55 2.26 -3.49
CA VAL A 47 4.62 1.02 -2.68
C VAL A 47 3.35 0.87 -1.85
N PHE A 48 2.90 1.95 -1.24
CA PHE A 48 1.71 1.96 -0.39
C PHE A 48 0.39 1.98 -1.16
N LYS A 49 0.44 2.28 -2.46
CA LYS A 49 -0.70 2.17 -3.38
C LYS A 49 -1.03 0.72 -3.73
N ASN A 50 -0.03 -0.16 -3.77
CA ASN A 50 -0.23 -1.56 -4.16
C ASN A 50 -0.43 -2.46 -2.92
N SER A 51 -1.70 -2.69 -2.59
CA SER A 51 -2.17 -3.58 -1.52
C SER A 51 -1.56 -4.99 -1.59
N GLU A 52 -1.42 -5.55 -2.80
CA GLU A 52 -0.85 -6.88 -2.99
C GLU A 52 0.66 -6.92 -2.68
N MET A 53 1.40 -5.89 -3.10
CA MET A 53 2.84 -5.77 -2.79
C MET A 53 3.08 -5.70 -1.28
N LEU A 54 2.27 -4.93 -0.56
CA LEU A 54 2.35 -4.87 0.90
C LEU A 54 1.99 -6.18 1.58
N LYS A 55 0.99 -6.92 1.06
CA LYS A 55 0.65 -8.25 1.57
C LYS A 55 1.86 -9.20 1.44
N ARG A 56 2.54 -9.20 0.30
CA ARG A 56 3.76 -9.99 0.08
C ARG A 56 4.88 -9.61 1.05
N PHE A 57 5.08 -8.31 1.29
CA PHE A 57 6.05 -7.84 2.30
C PHE A 57 5.72 -8.34 3.71
N ASN A 58 4.46 -8.22 4.12
CA ASN A 58 4.02 -8.71 5.44
C ASN A 58 4.17 -10.24 5.56
N GLU A 59 3.91 -10.99 4.48
CA GLU A 59 4.13 -12.44 4.45
C GLU A 59 5.61 -12.75 4.64
N ILE A 60 6.52 -12.09 3.91
CA ILE A 60 7.98 -12.27 4.03
C ILE A 60 8.47 -11.95 5.45
N GLU A 61 8.01 -10.86 6.06
CA GLU A 61 8.38 -10.49 7.43
C GLU A 61 7.84 -11.46 8.50
N SER A 62 6.74 -12.17 8.22
CA SER A 62 6.16 -13.15 9.14
C SER A 62 6.85 -14.52 9.12
N MET A 63 7.77 -14.75 8.17
CA MET A 63 8.48 -16.02 8.03
C MET A 63 9.59 -16.19 9.07
N ASN A 64 10.08 -17.42 9.22
CA ASN A 64 11.29 -17.67 10.00
C ASN A 64 12.52 -17.04 9.30
N GLU A 65 13.59 -16.84 10.07
CA GLU A 65 14.76 -16.10 9.60
C GLU A 65 15.44 -16.76 8.39
N GLU A 66 15.50 -18.09 8.36
CA GLU A 66 16.14 -18.84 7.28
C GLU A 66 15.38 -18.69 5.95
N ASP A 67 14.07 -18.93 5.95
CA ASP A 67 13.23 -18.78 4.77
C ASP A 67 13.20 -17.34 4.26
N ARG A 68 13.09 -16.37 5.18
CA ARG A 68 13.14 -14.95 4.85
C ARG A 68 14.45 -14.59 4.16
N ASN A 69 15.58 -15.04 4.70
CA ASN A 69 16.90 -14.77 4.12
C ASN A 69 17.05 -15.34 2.70
N HIS A 70 16.60 -16.57 2.46
CA HIS A 70 16.65 -17.18 1.13
C HIS A 70 15.79 -16.43 0.10
N ILE A 71 14.59 -16.00 0.50
CA ILE A 71 13.68 -15.25 -0.37
C ILE A 71 14.26 -13.88 -0.70
N LEU A 72 14.76 -13.15 0.29
CA LEU A 72 15.38 -11.84 0.09
C LEU A 72 16.61 -11.93 -0.81
N TYR A 73 17.48 -12.92 -0.58
CA TYR A 73 18.65 -13.15 -1.44
C TYR A 73 18.27 -13.37 -2.91
N THR A 74 17.23 -14.17 -3.14
CA THR A 74 16.73 -14.44 -4.51
C THR A 74 16.13 -13.18 -5.13
N LEU A 75 15.35 -12.41 -4.37
CA LEU A 75 14.75 -11.16 -4.81
C LEU A 75 15.82 -10.15 -5.24
N ASP A 76 16.87 -9.99 -4.45
CA ASP A 76 18.00 -9.09 -4.74
C ASP A 76 18.72 -9.48 -6.03
N ALA A 77 18.95 -10.78 -6.23
CA ALA A 77 19.57 -11.29 -7.45
C ALA A 77 18.72 -10.98 -8.69
N LEU A 78 17.39 -11.15 -8.60
CA LEU A 78 16.47 -10.84 -9.69
C LEU A 78 16.39 -9.33 -9.97
N ILE A 79 16.31 -8.50 -8.93
CA ILE A 79 16.32 -7.04 -9.07
C ILE A 79 17.62 -6.58 -9.76
N LYS A 80 18.76 -7.12 -9.34
CA LYS A 80 20.06 -6.83 -9.97
C LYS A 80 20.07 -7.25 -11.44
N ASN A 81 19.55 -8.42 -11.79
CA ASN A 81 19.46 -8.88 -13.17
C ASN A 81 18.65 -7.93 -14.05
N VAL A 82 17.48 -7.48 -13.56
CA VAL A 82 16.63 -6.54 -14.29
C VAL A 82 17.33 -5.20 -14.49
N LYS A 83 17.99 -4.66 -13.45
CA LYS A 83 18.76 -3.41 -13.55
C LYS A 83 19.89 -3.49 -14.58
N LEU A 84 20.59 -4.62 -14.64
CA LEU A 84 21.67 -4.85 -15.61
C LEU A 84 21.17 -4.97 -17.05
N LYS A 85 19.95 -5.48 -17.26
CA LYS A 85 19.30 -5.54 -18.59
C LYS A 85 18.80 -4.19 -19.10
N ALA A 86 18.56 -3.24 -18.19
CA ALA A 86 18.10 -1.90 -18.52
C ALA A 86 19.25 -0.92 -18.82
N LEU A 87 20.50 -1.39 -18.73
CA LEU A 87 21.73 -0.67 -19.10
C LEU A 87 22.08 -1.00 -20.56
#